data_AF-A0A5R8PAC7-F1
#
_entry.id   AF-A0A5R8PAC7-F1
#
_cell.length_a   1.000
_cell.length_b   1.000
_cell.length_c   1.000
_cell.angle_alpha   90.00
_cell.angle_beta   90.00
_cell.angle_gamma   90.00
#
_symmetry.space_group_name_H-M   'P 1'
#
loop_
_entity.id
_entity.type
_entity.pdbx_description
1 polymer ?
#
loop_
_entity_poly.entity_id
_entity_poly.type
_entity_poly.pdbx_seq_one_letter_code
_entity_poly.pdbx_strand_id
1 'polypeptide(L)'
;MHFLRPCGRARHSRRTGLTLEDRQPTVPGEPTVLDISLRATDAVLQPGHRLRVDIFAGNFPRSVPTGPTLVESRLAPQHLQLDPKAPSWVNIPMSRTAGW
;
A
#
# COMPACT_ATOMS: atom_id res chain seq x y z
N MET A 1 -8.12 30.19 -15.69
CA MET A 1 -7.59 29.34 -16.77
C MET A 1 -7.64 27.89 -16.29
N HIS A 2 -8.64 27.14 -16.76
CA HIS A 2 -8.84 25.72 -16.44
C HIS A 2 -7.95 24.86 -17.34
N PHE A 3 -7.11 24.01 -16.74
CA PHE A 3 -6.47 22.90 -17.45
C PHE A 3 -7.17 21.59 -17.06
N LEU A 4 -8.15 21.18 -17.87
CA LEU A 4 -8.63 19.81 -17.90
C LEU A 4 -7.62 19.00 -18.70
N ARG A 5 -6.84 18.14 -18.05
CA ARG A 5 -6.07 17.11 -18.76
C ARG A 5 -7.01 15.94 -19.04
N PRO A 6 -7.14 15.48 -20.30
CA PRO A 6 -7.91 14.29 -20.59
C PRO A 6 -7.19 13.07 -20.02
N CYS A 7 -7.88 12.32 -19.16
CA CYS A 7 -7.48 10.98 -18.77
C CYS A 7 -7.53 10.10 -20.03
N GLY A 8 -6.38 9.88 -20.65
CA GLY A 8 -6.23 8.95 -21.76
C GLY A 8 -6.59 7.56 -21.28
N ARG A 9 -7.76 7.07 -21.71
CA ARG A 9 -8.22 5.70 -21.45
C ARG A 9 -7.31 4.75 -22.23
N ALA A 10 -6.21 4.33 -21.62
CA ALA A 10 -5.35 3.29 -22.15
C ALA A 10 -6.19 2.01 -22.29
N ARG A 11 -6.35 1.54 -23.53
CA ARG A 11 -6.93 0.23 -23.83
C ARG A 11 -5.99 -0.84 -23.28
N HIS A 12 -6.24 -1.29 -22.06
CA HIS A 12 -5.52 -2.45 -21.52
C HIS A 12 -6.01 -3.72 -22.24
N SER A 13 -5.18 -4.19 -23.17
CA SER A 13 -5.18 -5.58 -23.64
C SER A 13 -5.15 -6.52 -22.43
N ARG A 14 -5.87 -7.65 -22.49
CA ARG A 14 -5.89 -8.69 -21.44
C ARG A 14 -4.51 -9.34 -21.31
N ARG A 15 -3.56 -8.66 -20.65
CA ARG A 15 -2.26 -9.23 -20.30
C ARG A 15 -2.32 -9.74 -18.87
N THR A 16 -2.24 -11.05 -18.70
CA THR A 16 -2.33 -11.76 -17.42
C THR A 16 -1.00 -11.67 -16.65
N GLY A 17 -0.51 -10.46 -16.39
CA GLY A 17 0.73 -10.25 -15.62
C GLY A 17 1.33 -8.87 -15.79
N LEU A 18 1.94 -8.38 -14.71
CA LEU A 18 2.77 -7.17 -14.70
C LEU A 18 4.19 -7.51 -15.17
N THR A 19 4.78 -6.63 -15.97
CA THR A 19 6.18 -6.69 -16.41
C THR A 19 6.97 -5.50 -15.86
N LEU A 20 8.30 -5.50 -16.05
CA LEU A 20 9.14 -4.38 -15.62
C LEU A 20 8.76 -3.06 -16.31
N GLU A 21 8.28 -3.12 -17.55
CA GLU A 21 7.81 -1.94 -18.31
C GLU A 21 6.55 -1.32 -17.71
N ASP A 22 5.76 -2.10 -16.94
CA ASP A 22 4.56 -1.62 -16.27
C ASP A 22 4.88 -0.88 -14.94
N ARG A 23 6.16 -0.84 -14.52
CA ARG A 23 6.61 -0.17 -13.30
C ARG A 23 6.48 1.34 -13.44
N GLN A 24 5.82 1.95 -12.46
CA GLN A 24 5.69 3.40 -12.35
C GLN A 24 6.52 3.91 -11.16
N PRO A 25 7.32 4.98 -11.33
CA PRO A 25 8.04 5.60 -10.23
C PRO A 25 7.08 6.36 -9.31
N THR A 26 7.42 6.44 -8.03
CA THR A 26 6.74 7.35 -7.10
C THR A 26 7.27 8.77 -7.26
N VAL A 27 6.45 9.76 -6.92
CA VAL A 27 6.87 11.16 -6.84
C VAL A 27 7.25 11.47 -5.39
N PRO A 28 8.50 11.88 -5.10
CA PRO A 28 8.90 12.22 -3.74
C PRO A 28 8.04 13.32 -3.12
N GLY A 29 7.55 13.09 -1.90
CA GLY A 29 6.68 14.03 -1.18
C GLY A 29 5.20 13.93 -1.53
N GLU A 30 4.82 13.20 -2.59
CA GLU A 30 3.42 12.94 -2.91
C GLU A 30 2.97 11.58 -2.32
N PRO A 31 1.82 11.54 -1.63
CA PRO A 31 1.26 10.28 -1.15
C PRO A 31 0.98 9.32 -2.30
N THR A 32 1.54 8.11 -2.22
CA THR A 32 1.22 7.02 -3.15
C THR A 32 0.30 6.03 -2.44
N VAL A 33 -0.89 5.83 -2.99
CA VAL A 33 -1.86 4.85 -2.46
C VAL A 33 -1.44 3.44 -2.85
N LEU A 34 -1.37 2.54 -1.88
CA LEU A 34 -1.06 1.12 -2.08
C LEU A 34 -2.23 0.26 -1.60
N ASP A 35 -2.78 -0.55 -2.50
CA ASP A 35 -3.78 -1.57 -2.17
C ASP A 35 -3.07 -2.93 -2.06
N ILE A 36 -2.85 -3.37 -0.81
CA ILE A 36 -2.08 -4.58 -0.51
C ILE A 36 -3.01 -5.60 0.15
N SER A 37 -3.24 -6.72 -0.53
CA SER A 37 -3.99 -7.83 0.04
C SER A 37 -3.18 -8.55 1.12
N LEU A 38 -3.79 -8.76 2.28
CA LEU A 38 -3.22 -9.54 3.39
C LEU A 38 -3.78 -10.95 3.41
N ARG A 39 -3.03 -11.88 4.01
CA ARG A 39 -3.55 -13.23 4.28
C ARG A 39 -4.66 -13.14 5.32
N ALA A 40 -5.79 -13.79 5.04
CA ALA A 40 -6.89 -13.87 6.00
C ALA A 40 -6.41 -14.55 7.28
N THR A 41 -6.84 -14.00 8.42
CA THR A 41 -6.52 -14.52 9.75
C THR A 41 -7.83 -14.88 10.44
N ASP A 42 -7.95 -16.13 10.90
CA ASP A 42 -9.06 -16.57 11.74
C ASP A 42 -8.61 -16.53 13.20
N ALA A 43 -8.99 -15.47 13.92
CA ALA A 43 -8.57 -15.24 15.30
C ALA A 43 -9.63 -14.48 16.10
N VAL A 44 -9.62 -14.71 17.42
CA VAL A 44 -10.47 -13.99 18.39
C VAL A 44 -9.62 -13.03 19.23
N LEU A 45 -9.98 -11.75 19.22
CA LEU A 45 -9.42 -10.77 20.15
C LEU A 45 -10.21 -10.80 21.46
N GLN A 46 -9.60 -11.35 22.51
CA GLN A 46 -10.19 -11.41 23.86
C GLN A 46 -10.12 -10.05 24.57
N PRO A 47 -10.91 -9.83 25.63
CA PRO A 47 -10.76 -8.64 26.47
C PRO A 47 -9.30 -8.46 26.94
N GLY A 48 -8.79 -7.23 26.81
CA GLY A 48 -7.39 -6.90 27.11
C GLY A 48 -6.40 -7.11 25.95
N HIS A 49 -6.78 -7.84 24.89
CA HIS A 49 -5.98 -7.92 23.67
C HIS A 49 -6.06 -6.60 22.88
N ARG A 50 -5.07 -6.39 22.02
CA ARG A 50 -5.01 -5.24 21.12
C ARG A 50 -4.70 -5.71 19.72
N LEU A 51 -5.44 -5.19 18.75
CA LEU A 51 -5.02 -5.25 17.37
C LEU A 51 -3.87 -4.27 17.17
N ARG A 52 -2.75 -4.75 16.66
CA ARG A 52 -1.58 -3.95 16.32
C ARG A 52 -1.30 -4.06 14.83
N VAL A 53 -1.06 -2.92 14.21
CA VAL A 53 -0.64 -2.83 12.81
C VAL A 53 0.73 -2.20 12.79
N ASP A 54 1.74 -2.97 12.37
CA ASP A 54 3.10 -2.50 12.21
C ASP A 54 3.43 -2.37 10.72
N ILE A 55 4.00 -1.23 10.34
CA ILE A 55 4.32 -0.92 8.95
C ILE A 55 5.81 -0.64 8.88
N PHE A 56 6.50 -1.39 8.02
CA PHE A 56 7.94 -1.27 7.83
C PHE A 56 8.27 -1.18 6.33
N ALA A 57 9.31 -0.41 6.03
CA ALA A 57 9.86 -0.24 4.69
C ALA A 57 10.66 -1.46 4.18
N GLY A 58 10.85 -2.49 5.02
CA GLY A 58 11.63 -3.67 4.71
C GLY A 58 11.50 -4.76 5.76
N ASN A 59 11.87 -5.99 5.39
CA ASN A 59 11.75 -7.17 6.25
C ASN A 59 12.99 -8.08 6.07
N PHE A 60 14.15 -7.60 6.53
CA PHE A 60 15.39 -8.36 6.53
C PHE A 60 15.36 -9.48 7.58
N PRO A 61 15.90 -10.68 7.30
CA PRO A 61 16.56 -11.11 6.07
C PRO A 61 15.62 -11.70 5.01
N ARG A 62 14.31 -11.78 5.30
CA ARG A 62 13.34 -12.49 4.45
C ARG A 62 13.06 -11.81 3.11
N SER A 63 13.12 -10.49 3.06
CA SER A 63 12.99 -9.69 1.85
C SER A 63 13.93 -8.49 1.91
N VAL A 64 14.96 -8.52 1.08
CA VAL A 64 15.93 -7.43 0.92
C VAL A 64 15.64 -6.75 -0.41
N PRO A 65 15.49 -5.41 -0.46
CA PRO A 65 15.31 -4.73 -1.72
C PRO A 65 16.55 -4.95 -2.61
N THR A 66 16.32 -5.18 -3.90
CA THR A 66 17.41 -5.35 -4.87
C THR A 66 18.25 -4.07 -4.97
N GLY A 67 19.53 -4.20 -5.32
CA GLY A 67 20.46 -3.06 -5.49
C GLY A 67 19.86 -1.86 -6.26
N PRO A 68 19.27 -2.05 -7.45
CA PRO A 68 18.64 -0.95 -8.19
C PRO A 68 17.54 -0.22 -7.41
N THR A 69 16.61 -0.95 -6.81
CA THR A 69 15.52 -0.37 -6.00
C THR A 69 16.03 0.33 -4.74
N LEU A 70 17.11 -0.15 -4.12
CA LEU A 70 17.76 0.56 -3.01
C LEU A 70 18.32 1.91 -3.45
N VAL A 71 19.05 1.95 -4.58
CA VAL A 71 19.60 3.18 -5.15
C VAL A 71 18.48 4.16 -5.52
N GLU A 72 17.40 3.68 -6.16
CA GLU A 72 16.23 4.50 -6.51
C GLU A 72 15.58 5.13 -5.27
N SER A 73 15.42 4.35 -4.19
CA SER A 73 14.85 4.86 -2.94
C SER A 73 15.75 5.84 -2.21
N ARG A 74 17.07 5.81 -2.49
CA ARG A 74 18.12 6.56 -1.78
C ARG A 74 18.13 6.35 -0.27
N LEU A 75 17.53 5.25 0.21
CA LEU A 75 17.28 5.01 1.63
C LEU A 75 16.53 6.18 2.29
N ALA A 76 15.67 6.85 1.53
CA ALA A 76 14.90 7.98 2.01
C ALA A 76 13.88 7.53 3.08
N PRO A 77 13.53 8.41 4.04
CA PRO A 77 12.47 8.14 5.00
C PRO A 77 11.15 7.84 4.30
N GLN A 78 10.38 6.91 4.87
CA GLN A 78 9.02 6.61 4.43
C GLN A 78 8.04 7.08 5.50
N HIS A 79 6.97 7.74 5.06
CA HIS A 79 5.95 8.30 5.94
C HIS A 79 4.60 7.65 5.66
N LEU A 80 3.92 7.23 6.72
CA LEU A 80 2.52 6.82 6.65
C LEU A 80 1.64 8.05 6.82
N GLN A 81 0.70 8.27 5.89
CA GLN A 81 -0.23 9.38 6.00
C GLN A 81 -1.35 9.07 7.01
N LEU A 82 -1.43 9.90 8.04
CA LEU A 82 -2.48 9.88 9.05
C LEU A 82 -3.30 11.18 8.95
N ASP A 83 -4.07 11.30 7.87
CA ASP A 83 -4.91 12.47 7.58
C ASP A 83 -6.39 12.07 7.60
N PRO A 84 -7.25 12.67 8.45
CA PRO A 84 -8.68 12.39 8.46
C PRO A 84 -9.40 12.68 7.13
N LYS A 85 -8.88 13.59 6.30
CA LYS A 85 -9.45 13.94 4.99
C LYS A 85 -9.00 12.98 3.87
N ALA A 86 -7.93 12.24 4.10
CA ALA A 86 -7.36 11.25 3.19
C ALA A 86 -6.74 10.10 4.00
N PRO A 87 -7.57 9.28 4.68
CA PRO A 87 -7.07 8.33 5.67
C PRO A 87 -6.39 7.14 5.00
N SER A 88 -5.32 6.64 5.63
CA SER A 88 -4.86 5.27 5.41
C SER A 88 -5.84 4.29 6.06
N TRP A 89 -6.03 3.09 5.50
CA TRP A 89 -7.00 2.11 5.98
C TRP A 89 -6.43 0.70 6.12
N VAL A 90 -7.08 -0.09 6.97
CA VAL A 90 -6.93 -1.55 7.01
C VAL A 90 -8.34 -2.13 6.95
N ASN A 91 -8.59 -3.03 6.00
CA ASN A 91 -9.84 -3.76 5.92
C ASN A 91 -9.71 -5.07 6.70
N ILE A 92 -10.56 -5.28 7.70
CA ILE A 92 -10.52 -6.44 8.58
C ILE A 92 -11.82 -7.23 8.39
N PRO A 93 -11.77 -8.44 7.82
CA PRO A 93 -12.94 -9.28 7.74
C PRO A 93 -13.36 -9.70 9.15
N MET A 94 -14.63 -9.48 9.49
CA MET A 94 -15.21 -9.91 10.76
C MET A 94 -16.26 -10.99 10.49
N SER A 95 -16.23 -12.07 11.27
CA SER A 95 -17.23 -13.16 11.18
C SER A 95 -18.62 -12.76 11.72
N ARG A 96 -18.69 -11.64 12.44
CA ARG A 96 -19.91 -11.05 12.98
C ARG A 96 -19.91 -9.55 12.73
N THR A 97 -21.09 -8.96 12.57
CA THR A 97 -21.27 -7.51 12.58
C THR A 97 -20.71 -6.91 13.87
N ALA A 98 -19.89 -5.88 13.73
CA ALA A 98 -19.40 -5.07 14.83
C ALA A 98 -20.58 -4.52 15.66
N GLY A 99 -20.56 -4.73 16.97
CA GLY A 99 -21.64 -4.36 17.89
C GLY A 99 -21.49 -2.97 18.52
N TRP A 100 -20.79 -2.05 17.84
CA TRP A 100 -20.60 -0.66 18.26
C TRP A 100 -21.35 0.31 17.34
#